data_AF-A0A5K1CUW5-F1
#
_entry.id   AF-A0A5K1CUW5-F1
#
_cell.length_a   1.000
_cell.length_b   1.000
_cell.length_c   1.000
_cell.angle_alpha   90.00
_cell.angle_beta   90.00
_cell.angle_gamma   90.00
#
_symmetry.space_group_name_H-M   'P 1'
#
loop_
_entity.id
_entity.type
_entity.pdbx_description
1 polymer ?
#
loop_
_entity_poly.entity_id
_entity_poly.type
_entity_poly.pdbx_seq_one_letter_code
_entity_poly.pdbx_strand_id
1 'polypeptide(L)'
;LADLGRMLVTDDWGLSLGAYVLQHHLDALAQAWTHLHEVVLDLSAPAFKKPHGVTACEYFGKDPIYSSMMQRVRRGVCRPFMTTLLKSCDGFRVADVGGR
;
A
#
# COMPACT_ATOMS: atom_id res chain seq x y z
N LEU A 1 16.75 -8.30 -16.41
CA LEU A 1 16.09 -8.81 -15.17
C LEU A 1 15.06 -9.85 -15.55
N ALA A 2 14.92 -10.92 -14.74
CA ALA A 2 13.75 -11.79 -14.78
C ALA A 2 12.46 -10.97 -14.54
N ASP A 3 11.31 -11.51 -14.94
CA ASP A 3 10.03 -10.78 -14.94
C ASP A 3 9.67 -10.22 -13.56
N LEU A 4 9.86 -11.02 -12.51
CA LEU A 4 9.66 -10.59 -11.13
C LEU A 4 10.59 -9.43 -10.74
N GLY A 5 11.86 -9.48 -11.19
CA GLY A 5 12.81 -8.42 -10.95
C GLY A 5 12.40 -7.09 -11.59
N ARG A 6 11.78 -7.13 -12.77
CA ARG A 6 11.28 -5.91 -13.43
C ARG A 6 10.16 -5.24 -12.64
N MET A 7 9.33 -6.01 -11.93
CA MET A 7 8.27 -5.47 -11.07
C MET A 7 8.82 -4.78 -9.80
N LEU A 8 10.04 -5.14 -9.36
CA LEU A 8 10.65 -4.61 -8.15
C LEU A 8 11.47 -3.32 -8.38
N VAL A 9 11.78 -2.99 -9.63
CA VAL A 9 12.52 -1.77 -10.00
C VAL A 9 11.55 -0.71 -10.51
N THR A 10 11.90 0.55 -10.34
CA THR A 10 11.12 1.70 -10.81
C THR A 10 10.99 1.71 -12.34
N ASP A 11 9.76 1.82 -12.84
CA ASP A 11 9.46 2.01 -14.26
C ASP A 11 9.59 3.48 -14.71
N ASP A 12 9.35 3.74 -15.99
CA ASP A 12 9.39 5.09 -16.59
C ASP A 12 8.41 6.09 -15.94
N TRP A 13 7.41 5.59 -15.20
CA TRP A 13 6.41 6.39 -14.51
C TRP A 13 6.70 6.56 -13.01
N GLY A 14 7.85 6.08 -12.55
CA GLY A 14 8.22 6.13 -11.14
C GLY A 14 7.54 5.06 -10.27
N LEU A 15 6.94 4.02 -10.86
CA LEU A 15 6.17 2.99 -10.16
C LEU A 15 6.99 1.72 -9.97
N SER A 16 6.80 1.06 -8.83
CA SER A 16 7.44 -0.21 -8.51
C SER A 16 6.67 -0.95 -7.42
N LEU A 17 6.62 -2.28 -7.49
CA LEU A 17 6.17 -3.12 -6.38
C LEU A 17 7.21 -3.18 -5.26
N GLY A 18 8.47 -2.82 -5.54
CA GLY A 18 9.55 -2.77 -4.55
C GLY A 18 9.23 -1.87 -3.36
N ALA A 19 8.57 -0.73 -3.58
CA ALA A 19 8.11 0.12 -2.48
C ALA A 19 7.13 -0.63 -1.55
N TYR A 20 6.20 -1.41 -2.11
CA TYR A 20 5.24 -2.21 -1.35
C TYR A 20 5.95 -3.28 -0.52
N VAL A 21 6.93 -3.97 -1.12
CA VAL A 21 7.74 -4.97 -0.42
C VAL A 21 8.50 -4.31 0.73
N LEU A 22 9.16 -3.18 0.49
CA LEU A 22 9.88 -2.42 1.53
C LEU A 22 8.95 -2.02 2.67
N GLN A 23 7.74 -1.53 2.38
CA GLN A 23 6.77 -1.19 3.42
C GLN A 23 6.48 -2.39 4.34
N HIS A 24 6.29 -3.58 3.79
CA HIS A 24 5.96 -4.78 4.59
C HIS A 24 7.12 -5.24 5.51
N HIS A 25 8.34 -4.78 5.24
CA HIS A 25 9.53 -5.12 6.01
C HIS A 25 10.00 -3.99 6.94
N LEU A 26 9.25 -2.90 7.07
CA LEU A 26 9.57 -1.87 8.04
C LEU A 26 9.41 -2.40 9.46
N ASP A 27 10.36 -2.11 10.33
CA ASP A 27 10.36 -2.54 11.73
C ASP A 27 9.03 -2.23 12.43
N ALA A 28 8.46 -1.05 12.19
CA ALA A 28 7.18 -0.67 12.78
C ALA A 28 6.02 -1.62 12.39
N LEU A 29 5.99 -2.09 11.15
CA LEU A 29 5.01 -3.07 10.67
C LEU A 29 5.37 -4.49 11.11
N ALA A 30 6.66 -4.86 11.09
CA ALA A 30 7.14 -6.13 11.59
C ALA A 30 6.79 -6.34 13.08
N GLN A 31 6.92 -5.30 13.90
CA GLN A 31 6.59 -5.33 15.32
C GLN A 31 5.08 -5.53 15.56
N ALA A 32 4.20 -5.08 14.66
CA ALA A 32 2.78 -5.35 14.80
C ALA A 32 2.47 -6.85 14.75
N TRP A 33 3.24 -7.63 13.99
CA TRP A 33 3.06 -9.08 13.89
C TRP A 33 3.35 -9.82 15.20
N THR A 34 4.25 -9.31 16.05
CA THR A 34 4.56 -9.95 17.34
C THR A 34 3.37 -9.90 18.31
N HIS A 35 2.44 -8.96 18.11
CA HIS A 35 1.24 -8.79 18.95
C HIS A 35 -0.04 -9.38 18.33
N LEU A 36 0.05 -10.05 17.18
CA LEU A 36 -1.13 -10.63 16.51
C LEU A 36 -1.87 -11.62 17.41
N HIS A 37 -1.14 -12.43 18.19
CA HIS A 37 -1.72 -13.42 19.09
C HIS A 37 -2.64 -12.81 20.17
N GLU A 38 -2.36 -11.59 20.61
CA GLU A 38 -3.19 -10.88 21.59
C GLU A 38 -4.44 -10.30 20.93
N VAL A 39 -4.30 -9.77 19.72
CA VAL A 39 -5.38 -9.09 18.99
C VAL A 39 -6.44 -10.08 18.49
N VAL A 40 -6.05 -11.32 18.20
CA VAL A 40 -7.03 -12.37 17.85
C VAL A 40 -7.97 -12.69 19.03
N LEU A 41 -7.52 -12.46 20.28
CA LEU A 41 -8.33 -12.64 21.48
C LEU A 41 -9.16 -11.40 21.83
N ASP A 42 -8.68 -10.20 21.49
CA ASP A 42 -9.37 -8.93 21.69
C ASP A 42 -9.28 -8.04 20.44
N LEU A 43 -10.40 -7.98 19.70
CA LEU A 43 -10.53 -7.25 18.44
C LEU A 43 -10.87 -5.76 18.63
N SER A 44 -10.81 -5.22 19.85
CA SER A 44 -11.11 -3.82 20.15
C SER A 44 -10.17 -2.83 19.46
N ALA A 45 -8.95 -3.26 19.09
CA ALA A 45 -7.97 -2.44 18.40
C ALA A 45 -7.13 -3.23 17.38
N PRO A 46 -6.65 -2.60 16.30
CA PRO A 46 -5.73 -3.23 15.36
C PRO A 46 -4.38 -3.59 16.00
N ALA A 47 -3.74 -4.65 15.53
CA ALA A 47 -2.44 -5.12 16.02
C ALA A 47 -1.34 -4.05 16.02
N PHE A 48 -1.35 -3.16 15.02
CA PHE A 48 -0.39 -2.05 14.95
C PHE A 48 -0.49 -1.08 16.13
N LYS A 49 -1.69 -0.91 16.71
CA LYS A 49 -1.91 0.04 17.80
C LYS A 49 -1.29 -0.45 19.12
N LYS A 50 -1.08 -1.75 19.30
CA LYS A 50 -0.49 -2.33 20.52
C LYS A 50 0.92 -1.79 20.82
N PRO A 51 1.92 -1.94 19.92
CA PRO A 51 3.27 -1.42 20.18
C PRO A 51 3.39 0.10 20.01
N HIS A 52 2.53 0.75 19.21
CA HIS A 52 2.72 2.14 18.79
C HIS A 52 1.71 3.15 19.35
N GLY A 53 0.64 2.70 20.01
CA GLY A 53 -0.41 3.54 20.60
C GLY A 53 -1.33 4.25 19.61
N VAL A 54 -0.95 4.35 18.33
CA VAL A 54 -1.71 4.99 17.24
C VAL A 54 -1.96 4.00 16.09
N THR A 55 -2.86 4.36 15.18
CA THR A 55 -3.09 3.58 13.96
C THR A 55 -1.90 3.71 12.98
N ALA A 56 -1.78 2.75 12.05
CA ALA A 56 -0.75 2.82 11.01
C ALA A 56 -0.88 4.09 10.14
N CYS A 57 -2.11 4.51 9.82
CA CYS A 57 -2.35 5.75 9.07
C CYS A 57 -1.83 6.98 9.81
N GLU A 58 -2.10 7.09 11.11
CA GLU A 58 -1.59 8.20 11.93
C GLU A 58 -0.07 8.14 12.09
N TYR A 59 0.50 6.95 12.27
CA TYR A 59 1.94 6.75 12.42
C TYR A 59 2.70 7.21 11.18
N PHE A 60 2.36 6.69 10.00
CA PHE A 60 3.05 7.02 8.75
C PHE A 60 2.65 8.38 8.18
N GLY A 61 1.48 8.92 8.56
CA GLY A 61 1.01 10.22 8.10
C GLY A 61 1.70 11.41 8.76
N LYS A 62 2.31 11.23 9.94
CA LYS A 62 2.99 12.30 10.69
C LYS A 62 4.38 12.65 10.17
N ASP A 63 5.03 11.73 9.45
CA ASP A 63 6.39 11.89 8.96
C ASP A 63 6.38 12.11 7.42
N PRO A 64 7.03 13.16 6.91
CA PRO A 64 7.07 13.46 5.48
C PRO A 64 7.77 12.39 4.64
N ILE A 65 8.76 11.68 5.18
CA ILE A 65 9.47 10.58 4.53
C ILE A 65 8.52 9.37 4.42
N TYR A 66 7.89 8.99 5.53
CA TYR A 66 6.97 7.84 5.52
C TYR A 66 5.72 8.10 4.69
N SER A 67 5.15 9.30 4.75
CA SER A 67 3.99 9.67 3.94
C SER A 67 4.30 9.66 2.43
N SER A 68 5.46 10.19 2.01
CA SER A 68 5.94 10.11 0.62
C SER A 68 6.09 8.65 0.15
N MET A 69 6.68 7.79 1.00
CA MET A 69 6.79 6.37 0.72
C MET A 69 5.41 5.70 0.61
N MET A 70 4.47 5.97 1.53
CA MET A 70 3.10 5.43 1.47
C MET A 70 2.39 5.81 0.15
N GLN A 71 2.61 7.03 -0.34
CA GLN A 71 2.08 7.45 -1.64
C GLN A 71 2.71 6.65 -2.79
N ARG A 72 4.02 6.40 -2.76
CA ARG A 72 4.70 5.56 -3.76
C ARG A 72 4.17 4.13 -3.76
N VAL A 73 3.98 3.54 -2.58
CA VAL A 73 3.41 2.18 -2.45
C VAL A 73 2.02 2.14 -3.06
N ARG A 74 1.14 3.05 -2.66
CA ARG A 74 -0.24 3.08 -3.13
C ARG A 74 -0.30 3.24 -4.65
N ARG A 75 0.50 4.14 -5.22
CA ARG A 75 0.58 4.31 -6.68
C ARG A 75 1.15 3.07 -7.37
N GLY A 76 2.21 2.47 -6.81
CA GLY A 76 2.88 1.28 -7.35
C GLY A 76 2.00 0.04 -7.38
N VAL A 77 1.06 -0.11 -6.45
CA VAL A 77 0.11 -1.25 -6.43
C VAL A 77 -1.18 -0.92 -7.20
N CYS A 78 -1.81 0.22 -6.91
CA CYS A 78 -3.14 0.52 -7.45
C CYS A 78 -3.12 0.78 -8.96
N ARG A 79 -2.09 1.46 -9.48
CA ARG A 79 -2.08 1.87 -10.89
C ARG A 79 -1.93 0.69 -11.85
N PRO A 80 -1.00 -0.28 -11.64
CA PRO A 80 -0.95 -1.48 -12.46
C PRO A 80 -2.24 -2.31 -12.33
N PHE A 81 -2.77 -2.47 -11.11
CA PHE A 81 -4.01 -3.20 -10.86
C PHE A 81 -5.20 -2.61 -11.63
N MET A 82 -5.45 -1.30 -11.46
CA MET A 82 -6.56 -0.60 -12.14
C MET A 82 -6.38 -0.60 -13.65
N THR A 83 -5.15 -0.48 -14.15
CA THR A 83 -4.87 -0.56 -15.60
C THR A 83 -5.27 -1.92 -16.17
N THR A 84 -4.96 -3.01 -15.45
CA THR A 84 -5.37 -4.36 -15.87
C THR A 84 -6.87 -4.55 -15.76
N LEU A 85 -7.48 -4.12 -14.65
CA LEU A 85 -8.92 -4.22 -14.42
C LEU A 85 -9.74 -3.48 -15.49
N LEU A 86 -9.34 -2.25 -15.84
CA LEU A 86 -10.01 -1.46 -16.87
C LEU A 86 -9.83 -2.03 -18.29
N LYS A 87 -8.73 -2.75 -18.55
CA LYS A 87 -8.53 -3.46 -19.82
C LYS A 87 -9.34 -4.74 -19.93
N SER A 88 -9.68 -5.37 -18.81
CA SER A 88 -10.37 -6.66 -18.78
C SER A 88 -11.88 -6.56 -18.52
N CYS A 89 -12.39 -5.39 -18.12
CA CYS A 89 -13.79 -5.20 -17.75
C CYS A 89 -14.47 -4.15 -18.63
N ASP A 90 -15.38 -4.59 -19.50
CA ASP A 90 -16.20 -3.73 -20.39
C ASP A 90 -17.31 -2.97 -19.64
N GLY A 91 -17.55 -3.30 -18.36
CA GLY A 91 -18.58 -2.67 -17.53
C GLY A 91 -18.23 -1.26 -17.07
N PHE A 92 -16.95 -0.87 -17.12
CA PHE A 92 -16.52 0.48 -16.79
C PHE A 92 -16.66 1.40 -17.99
N ARG A 93 -17.88 1.84 -18.29
CA ARG A 93 -18.10 3.02 -19.12
C ARG A 93 -17.90 4.24 -18.23
N VAL A 94 -16.81 4.99 -18.44
CA VAL A 94 -16.63 6.29 -17.80
C VAL A 94 -17.80 7.16 -18.25
N ALA A 95 -18.72 7.44 -17.33
CA ALA A 95 -19.78 8.41 -17.59
C ALA A 95 -19.10 9.78 -17.63
N ASP A 96 -18.86 10.30 -18.84
CA ASP A 96 -18.51 11.70 -19.02
C ASP A 96 -19.75 12.54 -18.70
N VAL A 97 -19.91 12.90 -17.42
CA VAL A 97 -20.91 13.87 -16.96
C VAL A 97 -20.27 15.24 -17.05
N GLY A 98 -19.90 15.67 -18.27
CA GLY A 98 -19.10 16.88 -18.39
C GLY A 98 -18.68 17.33 -19.79
N GLY A 99 -19.15 16.70 -20.86
CA GLY A 99 -18.95 17.18 -22.22
C GLY A 99 -19.72 18.48 -22.53
N ARG A 100 -19.26 19.62 -21.98
CA ARG A 100 -19.43 20.94 -22.56
C ARG A 100 -18.37 21.92 -22.08
#